data_AF-A0A7Y2SRE1-F1
#
_entry.id   AF-A0A7Y2SRE1-F1
#
_cell.length_a   1.000
_cell.length_b   1.000
_cell.length_c   1.000
_cell.angle_alpha   90.00
_cell.angle_beta   90.00
_cell.angle_gamma   90.00
#
_symmetry.space_group_name_H-M   'P 1'
#
loop_
_entity.id
_entity.type
_entity.pdbx_description
1 polymer ?
#
loop_
_entity_poly.entity_id
_entity_poly.type
_entity_poly.pdbx_seq_one_letter_code
_entity_poly.pdbx_strand_id
1 'polypeptide(L)'
;MRPTTPDEAAVAVTRILERQDVAGLLDVTVQAAAQTRHIRAYRGQPARAETTYTLSLTTTRVDAAIAAVEARLGWRVYATNQPAEVNSLTQVVLAYRDQYLVEHPIGRLKGAPLSLSPVYLSRDAHVTGLVRLLTIAVRVLSLLEYGIRQSLAQEPQAEPLKGLYAGQPSHGSRRPTAERVLEAFENLTLTVVTLPNQIIRHLTPLSNLQQRLLALAGLEVSCYTRLVEHLSEPPREISER
;
A
#
# COMPACT_ATOMS: atom_id res chain seq x y z
N MET A 1 27.09 -4.17 6.37
CA MET A 1 28.19 -5.12 6.61
C MET A 1 28.01 -5.64 8.03
N ARG A 2 28.08 -6.97 8.25
CA ARG A 2 27.91 -7.56 9.59
C ARG A 2 29.23 -7.39 10.35
N PRO A 3 29.24 -6.81 11.56
CA PRO A 3 30.47 -6.64 12.32
C PRO A 3 31.08 -8.01 12.66
N THR A 4 32.38 -8.15 12.46
CA THR A 4 33.13 -9.39 12.75
C THR A 4 34.09 -9.25 13.91
N THR A 5 34.34 -8.03 14.37
CA THR A 5 35.18 -7.71 15.54
C THR A 5 34.35 -7.01 16.63
N PRO A 6 34.78 -7.09 17.91
CA PRO A 6 34.11 -6.38 18.99
C PRO A 6 34.07 -4.85 18.78
N ASP A 7 35.12 -4.26 18.21
CA ASP A 7 35.20 -2.81 17.96
C ASP A 7 34.20 -2.38 16.88
N GLU A 8 34.11 -3.13 15.77
CA GLU A 8 33.10 -2.90 14.75
C GLU A 8 31.68 -3.05 15.30
N ALA A 9 31.48 -4.00 16.20
CA ALA A 9 30.20 -4.23 16.86
C ALA A 9 29.83 -3.07 17.80
N ALA A 10 30.78 -2.57 18.60
CA ALA A 10 30.57 -1.41 19.46
C ALA A 10 30.20 -0.16 18.66
N VAL A 11 30.93 0.12 17.57
CA VAL A 11 30.61 1.24 16.66
C VAL A 11 29.23 1.07 16.03
N ALA A 12 28.87 -0.14 15.61
CA ALA A 12 27.55 -0.43 15.04
C ALA A 12 26.43 -0.24 16.07
N VAL A 13 26.64 -0.68 17.31
CA VAL A 13 25.69 -0.50 18.42
C VAL A 13 25.47 0.99 18.68
N THR A 14 26.53 1.78 18.88
CA THR A 14 26.42 3.23 19.10
C THR A 14 25.65 3.91 17.98
N ARG A 15 25.98 3.61 16.72
CA ARG A 15 25.27 4.16 15.55
C ARG A 15 23.79 3.80 15.54
N ILE A 16 23.42 2.60 15.96
CA ILE A 16 22.01 2.18 16.03
C ILE A 16 21.30 2.93 17.16
N LEU A 17 21.92 3.03 18.35
CA LEU A 17 21.33 3.72 19.49
C LEU A 17 21.09 5.21 19.18
N GLU A 18 22.03 5.88 18.53
CA GLU A 18 21.88 7.27 18.07
C GLU A 18 20.81 7.39 16.99
N ARG A 19 20.83 6.52 15.96
CA ARG A 19 19.85 6.57 14.87
C ARG A 19 18.41 6.37 15.35
N GLN A 20 18.22 5.57 16.39
CA GLN A 20 16.91 5.29 16.97
C GLN A 20 16.57 6.24 18.12
N ASP A 21 17.43 7.19 18.45
CA ASP A 21 17.26 8.17 19.55
C ASP A 21 17.02 7.51 20.92
N VAL A 22 17.74 6.40 21.18
CA VAL A 22 17.67 5.64 22.45
C VAL A 22 19.01 5.54 23.17
N ALA A 23 19.98 6.36 22.76
CA ALA A 23 21.27 6.47 23.46
C ALA A 23 21.04 6.89 24.92
N GLY A 24 21.63 6.15 25.87
CA GLY A 24 21.44 6.37 27.31
C GLY A 24 20.13 5.84 27.89
N LEU A 25 19.22 5.29 27.07
CA LEU A 25 18.00 4.60 27.53
C LEU A 25 18.20 3.08 27.65
N LEU A 26 19.16 2.56 26.90
CA LEU A 26 19.54 1.16 26.89
C LEU A 26 21.03 1.04 27.17
N ASP A 27 21.37 0.20 28.14
CA ASP A 27 22.73 -0.25 28.35
C ASP A 27 22.96 -1.50 27.53
N VAL A 28 23.87 -1.41 26.55
CA VAL A 28 24.22 -2.51 25.65
C VAL A 28 25.66 -2.92 25.91
N THR A 29 25.85 -4.16 26.34
CA THR A 29 27.18 -4.75 26.55
C THR A 29 27.50 -5.71 25.42
N VAL A 30 28.62 -5.48 24.75
CA VAL A 30 29.17 -6.38 23.73
C VAL A 30 30.11 -7.37 24.41
N GLN A 31 29.79 -8.66 24.31
CA GLN A 31 30.65 -9.76 24.76
C GLN A 31 31.23 -10.46 23.52
N ALA A 32 32.53 -10.68 23.52
CA ALA A 32 33.22 -11.34 22.42
C ALA A 32 34.06 -12.52 22.92
N ALA A 33 33.83 -13.70 22.36
CA ALA A 33 34.67 -14.87 22.56
C ALA A 33 35.59 -15.03 21.35
N ALA A 34 36.90 -14.92 21.57
CA ALA A 34 37.91 -15.09 20.52
C ALA A 34 38.32 -16.57 20.38
N GLN A 35 38.36 -17.05 19.14
CA GLN A 35 38.93 -18.35 18.79
C GLN A 35 40.03 -18.16 17.76
N THR A 36 41.27 -18.45 18.13
CA THR A 36 42.42 -18.37 17.24
C THR A 36 42.73 -19.75 16.68
N ARG A 37 42.69 -19.87 15.34
CA ARG A 37 43.11 -21.07 14.63
C ARG A 37 44.43 -20.80 13.92
N HIS A 38 45.44 -21.61 14.20
CA HIS A 38 46.69 -21.59 13.45
C HIS A 38 46.53 -22.39 12.15
N ILE A 39 46.64 -21.70 11.02
CA ILE A 39 46.60 -22.30 9.69
C ILE A 39 48.04 -22.54 9.25
N ARG A 40 48.34 -23.79 8.91
CA ARG A 40 49.66 -24.24 8.47
C ARG A 40 49.96 -23.68 7.09
N ALA A 41 51.24 -23.48 6.78
CA ALA A 41 51.64 -23.07 5.44
C ALA A 41 51.20 -24.13 4.41
N TYR A 42 50.56 -23.72 3.33
CA TYR A 42 50.08 -24.61 2.26
C TYR A 42 50.07 -23.86 0.91
N ARG A 43 50.52 -24.52 -0.16
CA ARG A 43 50.54 -24.01 -1.54
C ARG A 43 51.09 -22.57 -1.68
N GLY A 44 52.25 -22.31 -1.07
CA GLY A 44 52.94 -21.01 -1.18
C GLY A 44 52.38 -19.90 -0.29
N GLN A 45 51.36 -20.17 0.52
CA GLN A 45 50.89 -19.22 1.54
C GLN A 45 51.58 -19.49 2.88
N PRO A 46 52.11 -18.45 3.56
CA PRO A 46 52.75 -18.59 4.87
C PRO A 46 51.75 -19.00 5.94
N ALA A 47 52.24 -19.63 7.01
CA ALA A 47 51.41 -19.95 8.16
C ALA A 47 50.86 -18.65 8.77
N ARG A 48 49.57 -18.64 9.11
CA ARG A 48 48.90 -17.48 9.69
C ARG A 48 48.00 -17.90 10.85
N ALA A 49 47.89 -17.02 11.85
CA ALA A 49 46.88 -17.15 12.89
C ALA A 49 45.64 -16.40 12.43
N GLU A 50 44.49 -17.07 12.39
CA GLU A 50 43.21 -16.47 12.06
C GLU A 50 42.34 -16.48 13.32
N THR A 51 42.01 -15.29 13.84
CA THR A 51 41.15 -15.13 15.02
C THR A 51 39.74 -14.82 14.57
N THR A 52 38.79 -15.66 14.96
CA THR A 52 37.35 -15.46 14.75
C THR A 52 36.71 -15.07 16.08
N TYR A 53 35.86 -14.04 16.08
CA TYR A 53 35.10 -13.62 17.25
C TYR A 53 33.67 -14.13 17.15
N THR A 54 33.18 -14.72 18.24
CA THR A 54 31.74 -14.92 18.45
C THR A 54 31.22 -13.77 19.29
N LEU A 55 30.36 -12.95 18.70
CA LEU A 55 29.79 -11.77 19.34
C LEU A 55 28.42 -12.08 19.94
N SER A 56 28.20 -11.66 21.17
CA SER A 56 26.93 -11.73 21.88
C SER A 56 26.62 -10.38 22.52
N LEU A 57 25.35 -10.01 22.55
CA LEU A 57 24.88 -8.73 23.05
C LEU A 57 23.97 -8.98 24.24
N THR A 58 24.23 -8.29 25.35
CA THR A 58 23.29 -8.19 26.46
C THR A 58 22.77 -6.78 26.52
N THR A 59 21.44 -6.63 26.56
CA THR A 59 20.78 -5.31 26.58
C THR A 59 19.90 -5.21 27.82
N THR A 60 20.06 -4.12 28.55
CA THR A 60 19.29 -3.81 29.75
C THR A 60 18.69 -2.41 29.65
N ARG A 61 17.49 -2.22 30.22
CA ARG A 61 16.79 -0.94 30.22
C ARG A 61 17.29 -0.07 31.37
N VAL A 62 17.51 1.21 31.09
CA VAL A 62 17.82 2.21 32.12
C VAL A 62 16.51 2.90 32.52
N ASP A 63 15.70 2.25 33.36
CA ASP A 63 14.33 2.68 33.63
C ASP A 63 14.22 4.12 34.16
N ALA A 64 15.21 4.59 34.93
CA ALA A 64 15.25 5.98 35.40
C ALA A 64 15.42 7.00 34.25
N ALA A 65 16.29 6.69 33.27
CA ALA A 65 16.49 7.54 32.10
C ALA A 65 15.25 7.50 31.17
N ILE A 66 14.65 6.32 31.02
CA ILE A 66 13.41 6.13 30.27
C ILE A 66 12.28 6.96 30.89
N ALA A 67 12.06 6.85 32.19
CA ALA A 67 11.02 7.61 32.89
C ALA A 67 11.24 9.14 32.77
N ALA A 68 12.49 9.60 32.83
CA ALA A 68 12.83 11.02 32.66
C ALA A 68 12.59 11.54 31.22
N VAL A 69 12.72 10.67 30.21
CA VAL A 69 12.29 10.98 28.84
C VAL A 69 10.78 10.99 28.75
N GLU A 70 10.11 9.94 29.24
CA GLU A 70 8.65 9.81 29.21
C GLU A 70 7.93 11.00 29.85
N ALA A 71 8.45 11.50 30.98
CA ALA A 71 7.91 12.67 31.67
C ALA A 71 7.95 13.98 30.84
N ARG A 72 8.80 14.06 29.81
CA ARG A 72 8.90 15.21 28.91
C ARG A 72 8.11 15.02 27.61
N LEU A 73 7.56 13.83 27.37
CA LEU A 73 6.76 13.57 26.18
C LEU A 73 5.37 14.22 26.32
N GLY A 74 4.80 14.59 25.18
CA GLY A 74 3.41 15.01 25.12
C GLY A 74 2.46 13.84 25.40
N TRP A 75 1.28 14.14 25.96
CA TRP A 75 0.23 13.16 26.19
C TRP A 75 -0.82 13.26 25.09
N ARG A 76 -1.43 12.11 24.74
CA ARG A 76 -2.58 12.03 23.84
C ARG A 76 -3.63 11.15 24.50
N VAL A 77 -4.86 11.66 24.59
CA VAL A 77 -5.98 10.91 25.17
C VAL A 77 -6.79 10.28 24.03
N TYR A 78 -7.10 9.01 24.19
CA TYR A 78 -8.02 8.29 23.32
C TYR A 78 -9.26 7.94 24.14
N ALA A 79 -10.44 8.34 23.63
CA ALA A 79 -11.71 7.98 24.23
C ALA A 79 -12.42 6.96 23.34
N THR A 80 -12.99 5.92 23.93
CA THR A 80 -13.77 4.92 23.19
C THR A 80 -14.99 4.53 24.01
N ASN A 81 -16.10 4.27 23.33
CA ASN A 81 -17.30 3.66 23.92
C ASN A 81 -17.25 2.13 23.87
N GLN A 82 -16.18 1.54 23.34
CA GLN A 82 -15.99 0.10 23.29
C GLN A 82 -15.51 -0.44 24.64
N PRO A 83 -16.05 -1.58 25.12
CA PRO A 83 -15.54 -2.24 26.31
C PRO A 83 -14.09 -2.72 26.14
N ALA A 84 -13.33 -2.76 27.23
CA ALA A 84 -11.93 -3.17 27.22
C ALA A 84 -11.75 -4.65 26.83
N GLU A 85 -12.80 -5.46 26.99
CA GLU A 85 -12.84 -6.87 26.61
C GLU A 85 -12.94 -7.05 25.09
N VAL A 86 -13.47 -6.05 24.37
CA VAL A 86 -13.64 -6.10 22.90
C VAL A 86 -12.40 -5.61 22.18
N ASN A 87 -11.79 -4.53 22.67
CA ASN A 87 -10.58 -3.96 22.08
C ASN A 87 -9.53 -3.67 23.15
N SER A 88 -8.35 -4.24 22.96
CA SER A 88 -7.15 -3.85 23.72
C SER A 88 -6.79 -2.39 23.47
N LEU A 89 -6.06 -1.78 24.42
CA LEU A 89 -5.50 -0.43 24.26
C LEU A 89 -4.75 -0.27 22.93
N THR A 90 -3.95 -1.26 22.55
CA THR A 90 -3.22 -1.27 21.28
C THR A 90 -4.15 -1.19 20.07
N GLN A 91 -5.24 -1.96 20.06
CA GLN A 91 -6.23 -1.92 18.97
C GLN A 91 -6.93 -0.55 18.89
N VAL A 92 -7.29 0.04 20.03
CA VAL A 92 -7.89 1.39 20.08
C VAL A 92 -6.93 2.43 19.52
N VAL A 93 -5.66 2.41 19.95
CA VAL A 93 -4.64 3.34 19.45
C VAL A 93 -4.43 3.16 17.95
N LEU A 94 -4.34 1.92 17.45
CA LEU A 94 -4.21 1.63 16.02
C LEU A 94 -5.41 2.14 15.23
N ALA A 95 -6.64 1.94 15.71
CA ALA A 95 -7.84 2.44 15.05
C ALA A 95 -7.84 3.98 14.90
N TYR A 96 -7.41 4.70 15.94
CA TYR A 96 -7.25 6.15 15.86
C TYR A 96 -6.08 6.57 14.95
N ARG A 97 -4.98 5.80 14.92
CA ARG A 97 -3.87 6.06 14.01
C ARG A 97 -4.28 5.87 12.56
N ASP A 98 -5.18 4.94 12.28
CA ASP A 98 -5.75 4.66 10.96
C ASP A 98 -6.83 5.67 10.54
N GLN A 99 -7.10 6.73 11.33
CA GLN A 99 -8.06 7.78 10.96
C GLN A 99 -7.69 8.49 9.65
N TYR A 100 -6.41 8.53 9.27
CA TYR A 100 -5.97 9.04 7.96
C TYR A 100 -6.60 8.28 6.78
N LEU A 101 -7.05 7.04 6.97
CA LEU A 101 -7.76 6.29 5.93
C LEU A 101 -9.04 6.99 5.47
N VAL A 102 -9.65 7.81 6.34
CA VAL A 102 -10.81 8.65 6.00
C VAL A 102 -10.40 9.90 5.21
N GLU A 103 -9.18 10.39 5.40
CA GLU A 103 -8.65 11.56 4.69
C GLU A 103 -8.40 11.27 3.21
N HIS A 104 -8.00 10.05 2.87
CA HIS A 104 -7.69 9.67 1.48
C HIS A 104 -8.91 9.80 0.53
N PRO A 105 -10.10 9.28 0.85
CA PRO A 105 -11.33 9.56 0.10
C PRO A 105 -11.69 11.05 0.01
N ILE A 106 -11.43 11.84 1.07
CA ILE A 106 -11.69 13.29 1.07
C ILE A 106 -10.68 14.00 0.15
N GLY A 107 -9.44 13.53 0.10
CA GLY A 107 -8.43 13.99 -0.85
C GLY A 107 -8.88 13.79 -2.30
N ARG A 108 -9.42 12.61 -2.63
CA ARG A 108 -10.03 12.32 -3.95
C ARG A 108 -11.18 13.24 -4.29
N LEU A 109 -12.01 13.59 -3.30
CA LEU A 109 -13.14 14.49 -3.49
C LEU A 109 -12.67 15.91 -3.81
N LYS A 110 -11.72 16.43 -3.04
CA LYS A 110 -11.22 17.80 -3.16
C LYS A 110 -10.28 18.00 -4.35
N GLY A 111 -9.46 17.01 -4.68
CA GLY A 111 -8.46 17.04 -5.75
C GLY A 111 -8.73 16.00 -6.85
N ALA A 112 -7.71 15.63 -7.61
CA ALA A 112 -7.86 14.61 -8.65
C ALA A 112 -8.23 13.23 -8.03
N PRO A 113 -9.11 12.44 -8.67
CA PRO A 113 -9.70 12.68 -10.00
C PRO A 113 -11.03 13.45 -10.00
N LEU A 114 -11.65 13.77 -8.86
CA LEU A 114 -13.03 14.30 -8.82
C LEU A 114 -13.10 15.83 -8.79
N SER A 115 -12.03 16.50 -8.37
CA SER A 115 -11.75 17.92 -8.52
C SER A 115 -12.92 18.83 -8.11
N LEU A 116 -13.48 18.63 -6.92
CA LEU A 116 -14.54 19.50 -6.37
C LEU A 116 -14.09 20.97 -6.21
N SER A 117 -12.79 21.25 -6.27
CA SER A 117 -12.25 22.59 -6.07
C SER A 117 -11.33 23.06 -7.21
N PRO A 118 -11.49 24.29 -7.73
CA PRO A 118 -12.63 25.18 -7.59
C PRO A 118 -13.68 24.93 -8.69
N VAL A 119 -14.93 24.67 -8.29
CA VAL A 119 -16.07 24.55 -9.22
C VAL A 119 -16.85 25.87 -9.21
N TYR A 120 -16.89 26.56 -10.34
CA TYR A 120 -17.70 27.78 -10.53
C TYR A 120 -19.12 27.42 -10.98
N LEU A 121 -19.99 27.08 -10.04
CA LEU A 121 -21.42 26.88 -10.31
C LEU A 121 -22.23 28.06 -9.77
N SER A 122 -23.01 28.70 -10.65
CA SER A 122 -23.79 29.90 -10.31
C SER A 122 -25.07 29.64 -9.51
N ARG A 123 -25.45 28.37 -9.29
CA ARG A 123 -26.68 27.96 -8.57
C ARG A 123 -26.36 27.00 -7.44
N ASP A 124 -26.81 27.32 -6.22
CA ASP A 124 -26.61 26.50 -5.02
C ASP A 124 -27.13 25.06 -5.16
N ALA A 125 -28.24 24.89 -5.88
CA ALA A 125 -28.79 23.57 -6.17
C ALA A 125 -27.82 22.70 -7.00
N HIS A 126 -27.10 23.30 -7.96
CA HIS A 126 -26.12 22.58 -8.77
C HIS A 126 -24.88 22.24 -7.95
N VAL A 127 -24.43 23.13 -7.05
CA VAL A 127 -23.34 22.85 -6.11
C VAL A 127 -23.69 21.65 -5.24
N THR A 128 -24.89 21.64 -4.66
CA THR A 128 -25.38 20.53 -3.83
C THR A 128 -25.46 19.23 -4.63
N GLY A 129 -25.99 19.29 -5.86
CA GLY A 129 -26.09 18.14 -6.75
C GLY A 129 -24.71 17.55 -7.09
N LEU A 130 -23.74 18.40 -7.43
CA LEU A 130 -22.38 17.98 -7.74
C LEU A 130 -21.70 17.33 -6.53
N VAL A 131 -21.79 17.92 -5.34
CA VAL A 131 -21.23 17.33 -4.11
C VAL A 131 -21.79 15.94 -3.86
N ARG A 132 -23.11 15.76 -4.02
CA ARG A 132 -23.78 14.46 -3.86
C ARG A 132 -23.28 13.44 -4.89
N LEU A 133 -23.21 13.84 -6.16
CA LEU A 133 -22.71 12.98 -7.24
C LEU A 133 -21.26 12.55 -7.01
N LEU A 134 -20.37 13.50 -6.70
CA LEU A 134 -18.96 13.19 -6.45
C LEU A 134 -18.78 12.35 -5.19
N THR A 135 -19.63 12.51 -4.17
CA THR A 135 -19.62 11.62 -3.00
C THR A 135 -19.99 10.18 -3.37
N ILE A 136 -20.91 9.97 -4.32
CA ILE A 136 -21.20 8.64 -4.86
C ILE A 136 -19.98 8.10 -5.63
N ALA A 137 -19.34 8.92 -6.48
CA ALA A 137 -18.14 8.53 -7.21
C ALA A 137 -16.99 8.11 -6.27
N VAL A 138 -16.75 8.85 -5.18
CA VAL A 138 -15.76 8.47 -4.14
C VAL A 138 -16.08 7.08 -3.58
N ARG A 139 -17.35 6.78 -3.29
CA ARG A 139 -17.75 5.47 -2.76
C ARG A 139 -17.48 4.36 -3.76
N VAL A 140 -17.78 4.58 -5.04
CA VAL A 140 -17.49 3.60 -6.11
C VAL A 140 -15.98 3.33 -6.19
N LEU A 141 -15.14 4.37 -6.22
CA LEU A 141 -13.68 4.22 -6.23
C LEU A 141 -13.19 3.48 -4.98
N SER A 142 -13.74 3.81 -3.81
CA SER A 142 -13.35 3.19 -2.54
C SER A 142 -13.74 1.71 -2.49
N LEU A 143 -14.93 1.35 -2.99
CA LEU A 143 -15.40 -0.04 -3.05
C LEU A 143 -14.57 -0.88 -4.02
N LEU A 144 -14.26 -0.34 -5.21
CA LEU A 144 -13.39 -1.02 -6.18
C LEU A 144 -12.01 -1.29 -5.59
N GLU A 145 -11.39 -0.27 -4.99
CA GLU A 145 -10.07 -0.39 -4.37
C GLU A 145 -10.09 -1.38 -3.20
N TYR A 146 -11.09 -1.27 -2.32
CA TYR A 146 -11.24 -2.16 -1.18
C TYR A 146 -11.44 -3.60 -1.62
N GLY A 147 -12.37 -3.86 -2.54
CA GLY A 147 -12.69 -5.21 -3.02
C GLY A 147 -11.46 -5.91 -3.60
N ILE A 148 -10.75 -5.25 -4.50
CA ILE A 148 -9.52 -5.83 -5.10
C ILE A 148 -8.45 -6.10 -4.04
N ARG A 149 -8.23 -5.16 -3.11
CA ARG A 149 -7.24 -5.33 -2.04
C ARG A 149 -7.62 -6.43 -1.06
N GLN A 150 -8.90 -6.57 -0.76
CA GLN A 150 -9.41 -7.62 0.10
C GLN A 150 -9.23 -8.99 -0.55
N SER A 151 -9.61 -9.15 -1.82
CA SER A 151 -9.41 -10.39 -2.58
C SER A 151 -7.92 -10.79 -2.62
N LEU A 152 -7.03 -9.82 -2.86
CA LEU A 152 -5.58 -10.05 -2.79
C LEU A 152 -5.09 -10.39 -1.37
N ALA A 153 -5.69 -9.85 -0.32
CA ALA A 153 -5.31 -10.16 1.05
C ALA A 153 -5.73 -11.57 1.48
N GLN A 154 -6.84 -12.09 0.93
CA GLN A 154 -7.34 -13.44 1.17
C GLN A 154 -6.44 -14.53 0.56
N GLU A 155 -5.62 -14.18 -0.44
CA GLU A 155 -4.64 -15.08 -1.06
C GLU A 155 -3.20 -14.55 -0.90
N PRO A 156 -2.59 -14.68 0.29
CA PRO A 156 -1.25 -14.12 0.57
C PRO A 156 -0.16 -14.66 -0.37
N GLN A 157 -0.32 -15.89 -0.84
CA GLN A 157 0.63 -16.59 -1.72
C GLN A 157 0.45 -16.25 -3.20
N ALA A 158 -0.69 -15.65 -3.59
CA ALA A 158 -0.92 -15.28 -4.99
C ALA A 158 0.08 -14.22 -5.44
N GLU A 159 0.46 -14.25 -6.71
CA GLU A 159 1.38 -13.25 -7.26
C GLU A 159 0.80 -11.83 -7.15
N PRO A 160 1.63 -10.81 -6.88
CA PRO A 160 1.17 -9.42 -6.93
C PRO A 160 0.66 -9.06 -8.34
N LEU A 161 -0.19 -8.04 -8.44
CA LEU A 161 -0.62 -7.52 -9.73
C LEU A 161 0.55 -6.80 -10.41
N LYS A 162 0.91 -7.29 -11.59
CA LYS A 162 1.92 -6.70 -12.49
C LYS A 162 1.22 -6.05 -13.69
N GLY A 163 1.91 -5.13 -14.36
CA GLY A 163 1.38 -4.45 -15.56
C GLY A 163 0.43 -3.29 -15.29
N LEU A 164 0.24 -2.88 -14.03
CA LEU A 164 -0.56 -1.69 -13.67
C LEU A 164 0.15 -0.35 -13.90
N TYR A 165 1.47 -0.38 -14.10
CA TYR A 165 2.30 0.81 -14.27
C TYR A 165 2.96 0.75 -15.64
N ALA A 166 2.50 1.59 -16.58
CA ALA A 166 2.97 1.57 -17.97
C ALA A 166 4.50 1.71 -18.10
N GLY A 167 5.13 2.55 -17.26
CA GLY A 167 6.58 2.72 -17.24
C GLY A 167 7.35 1.67 -16.42
N GLN A 168 6.67 0.82 -15.66
CA GLN A 168 7.28 -0.22 -14.82
C GLN A 168 6.44 -1.51 -14.83
N PRO A 169 6.38 -2.25 -15.95
CA PRO A 169 5.47 -3.39 -16.10
C PRO A 169 5.75 -4.54 -15.11
N SER A 170 7.01 -4.69 -14.68
CA SER A 170 7.44 -5.70 -13.71
C SER A 170 7.13 -5.34 -12.26
N HIS A 171 6.75 -4.09 -11.98
CA HIS A 171 6.42 -3.63 -10.63
C HIS A 171 5.12 -4.29 -10.16
N GLY A 172 5.26 -5.18 -9.18
CA GLY A 172 4.14 -5.88 -8.55
C GLY A 172 3.52 -5.05 -7.43
N SER A 173 2.20 -4.86 -7.45
CA SER A 173 1.45 -4.25 -6.34
C SER A 173 0.40 -5.18 -5.77
N ARG A 174 0.33 -5.25 -4.44
CA ARG A 174 -0.78 -5.89 -3.70
C ARG A 174 -1.82 -4.89 -3.20
N ARG A 175 -1.52 -3.59 -3.35
CA ARG A 175 -2.37 -2.49 -2.90
C ARG A 175 -2.57 -1.50 -4.05
N PRO A 176 -3.15 -1.93 -5.18
CA PRO A 176 -3.43 -1.01 -6.28
C PRO A 176 -4.41 0.07 -5.82
N THR A 177 -4.38 1.24 -6.46
CA THR A 177 -5.42 2.25 -6.29
C THR A 177 -6.52 2.05 -7.33
N ALA A 178 -7.74 2.54 -7.04
CA ALA A 178 -8.84 2.49 -8.02
C ALA A 178 -8.45 3.15 -9.36
N GLU A 179 -7.72 4.26 -9.32
CA GLU A 179 -7.26 4.99 -10.51
C GLU A 179 -6.36 4.11 -11.39
N ARG A 180 -5.37 3.43 -10.80
CA ARG A 180 -4.49 2.52 -11.55
C ARG A 180 -5.23 1.31 -12.12
N VAL A 181 -6.25 0.83 -11.40
CA VAL A 181 -7.11 -0.24 -11.90
C VAL A 181 -7.90 0.26 -13.11
N LEU A 182 -8.53 1.43 -13.02
CA LEU A 182 -9.33 2.01 -14.12
C LEU A 182 -8.47 2.36 -15.35
N GLU A 183 -7.27 2.89 -15.15
CA GLU A 183 -6.31 3.15 -16.23
C GLU A 183 -5.95 1.87 -17.01
N ALA A 184 -5.94 0.71 -16.35
CA ALA A 184 -5.72 -0.57 -17.04
C ALA A 184 -6.86 -0.95 -18.01
N PHE A 185 -8.02 -0.29 -17.92
CA PHE A 185 -9.16 -0.44 -18.85
C PHE A 185 -9.26 0.69 -19.86
N GLU A 186 -8.27 1.59 -19.94
CA GLU A 186 -8.21 2.57 -21.02
C GLU A 186 -8.03 1.87 -22.39
N ASN A 187 -8.49 2.55 -23.45
CA ASN A 187 -8.37 2.09 -24.84
C ASN A 187 -9.18 0.82 -25.18
N LEU A 188 -10.24 0.54 -24.43
CA LEU A 188 -11.27 -0.42 -24.81
C LEU A 188 -12.29 0.26 -25.74
N THR A 189 -12.50 -0.31 -26.92
CA THR A 189 -13.31 0.29 -27.98
C THR A 189 -14.40 -0.68 -28.43
N LEU A 190 -15.63 -0.15 -28.59
CA LEU A 190 -16.70 -0.80 -29.32
C LEU A 190 -16.81 -0.17 -30.71
N THR A 191 -16.49 -0.95 -31.74
CA THR A 191 -16.66 -0.56 -33.14
C THR A 191 -17.99 -1.09 -33.65
N VAL A 192 -18.84 -0.21 -34.17
CA VAL A 192 -20.11 -0.58 -34.81
C VAL A 192 -20.04 -0.24 -36.29
N VAL A 193 -20.22 -1.23 -37.15
CA VAL A 193 -20.22 -1.07 -38.61
C VAL A 193 -21.62 -1.40 -39.13
N THR A 194 -22.31 -0.40 -39.66
CA THR A 194 -23.65 -0.55 -40.25
C THR A 194 -23.51 -0.77 -41.75
N LEU A 195 -23.99 -1.92 -42.23
CA LEU A 195 -24.07 -2.30 -43.63
C LEU A 195 -25.56 -2.40 -44.04
N PRO A 196 -25.88 -2.37 -45.35
CA PRO A 196 -27.28 -2.38 -45.82
C PRO A 196 -28.14 -3.52 -45.26
N ASN A 197 -27.56 -4.70 -45.01
CA ASN A 197 -28.28 -5.89 -44.55
C ASN A 197 -27.85 -6.39 -43.16
N GLN A 198 -26.88 -5.73 -42.50
CA GLN A 198 -26.34 -6.22 -41.22
C GLN A 198 -25.64 -5.13 -40.41
N ILE A 199 -25.61 -5.29 -39.09
CA ILE A 199 -24.80 -4.48 -38.16
C ILE A 199 -23.73 -5.39 -37.56
N ILE A 200 -22.46 -5.07 -37.81
CA ILE A 200 -21.31 -5.77 -37.22
C ILE A 200 -20.86 -4.97 -36.00
N ARG A 201 -20.64 -5.66 -34.88
CA ARG A 201 -20.12 -5.08 -33.65
C ARG A 201 -18.84 -5.80 -33.26
N HIS A 202 -17.78 -5.04 -32.97
CA HIS A 202 -16.50 -5.57 -32.52
C HIS A 202 -16.06 -4.87 -31.25
N LEU A 203 -15.70 -5.64 -30.23
CA LEU A 203 -15.25 -5.14 -28.94
C LEU A 203 -13.79 -5.52 -28.72
N THR A 204 -12.95 -4.59 -28.25
CA THR A 204 -11.55 -4.89 -27.93
C THR A 204 -11.46 -6.08 -26.94
N PRO A 205 -10.75 -7.17 -27.24
CA PRO A 205 -10.61 -8.29 -26.30
C PRO A 205 -9.93 -7.87 -24.99
N LEU A 206 -10.38 -8.42 -23.86
CA LEU A 206 -9.73 -8.15 -22.57
C LEU A 206 -8.41 -8.91 -22.45
N SER A 207 -7.37 -8.20 -22.01
CA SER A 207 -6.09 -8.80 -21.61
C SER A 207 -6.23 -9.67 -20.36
N ASN A 208 -5.25 -10.55 -20.11
CA ASN A 208 -5.19 -11.37 -18.89
C ASN A 208 -5.21 -10.51 -17.62
N LEU A 209 -4.57 -9.33 -17.65
CA LEU A 209 -4.59 -8.40 -16.53
C LEU A 209 -6.00 -7.87 -16.28
N GLN A 210 -6.70 -7.39 -17.33
CA GLN A 210 -8.06 -6.86 -17.21
C GLN A 210 -9.04 -7.94 -16.73
N GLN A 211 -8.95 -9.17 -17.24
CA GLN A 211 -9.78 -10.29 -16.77
C GLN A 211 -9.51 -10.61 -15.29
N ARG A 212 -8.24 -10.62 -14.88
CA ARG A 212 -7.86 -10.81 -13.47
C ARG A 212 -8.37 -9.68 -12.58
N LEU A 213 -8.32 -8.42 -13.04
CA LEU A 213 -8.86 -7.28 -12.31
C LEU A 213 -10.37 -7.36 -12.13
N LEU A 214 -11.11 -7.78 -13.16
CA LEU A 214 -12.56 -8.03 -13.04
C LEU A 214 -12.83 -9.12 -11.99
N ALA A 215 -12.14 -10.25 -12.06
CA ALA A 215 -12.31 -11.34 -11.10
C ALA A 215 -12.03 -10.89 -9.66
N LEU A 216 -10.94 -10.14 -9.42
CA LEU A 216 -10.61 -9.59 -8.10
C LEU A 216 -11.63 -8.56 -7.60
N ALA A 217 -12.30 -7.85 -8.51
CA ALA A 217 -13.40 -6.94 -8.20
C ALA A 217 -14.74 -7.68 -7.98
N GLY A 218 -14.78 -9.01 -8.10
CA GLY A 218 -16.01 -9.81 -8.00
C GLY A 218 -16.91 -9.70 -9.24
N LEU A 219 -16.34 -9.35 -10.39
CA LEU A 219 -17.04 -9.19 -11.66
C LEU A 219 -16.67 -10.32 -12.62
N GLU A 220 -17.67 -10.90 -13.28
CA GLU A 220 -17.44 -11.84 -14.37
C GLU A 220 -17.03 -11.12 -15.64
N VAL A 221 -16.20 -11.76 -16.47
CA VAL A 221 -15.84 -11.29 -17.82
C VAL A 221 -17.08 -11.04 -18.69
N SER A 222 -18.18 -11.75 -18.41
CA SER A 222 -19.49 -11.58 -19.05
C SER A 222 -20.05 -10.16 -18.91
N CYS A 223 -19.63 -9.38 -17.91
CA CYS A 223 -20.07 -7.99 -17.75
C CYS A 223 -19.58 -7.10 -18.90
N TYR A 224 -18.43 -7.43 -19.49
CA TYR A 224 -17.84 -6.69 -20.60
C TYR A 224 -18.30 -7.25 -21.95
N THR A 225 -18.29 -8.58 -22.14
CA THR A 225 -18.65 -9.18 -23.44
C THR A 225 -20.11 -8.96 -23.80
N ARG A 226 -21.01 -8.88 -22.82
CA ARG A 226 -22.45 -8.58 -23.04
C ARG A 226 -22.75 -7.12 -23.40
N LEU A 227 -21.75 -6.22 -23.39
CA LEU A 227 -21.94 -4.84 -23.86
C LEU A 227 -22.37 -4.80 -25.32
N VAL A 228 -21.92 -5.78 -26.13
CA VAL A 228 -22.32 -5.93 -27.53
C VAL A 228 -23.83 -6.18 -27.67
N GLU A 229 -24.43 -6.88 -26.70
CA GLU A 229 -25.86 -7.20 -26.69
C GLU A 229 -26.70 -6.01 -26.22
N HIS A 230 -26.23 -5.28 -25.20
CA HIS A 230 -27.00 -4.21 -24.54
C HIS A 230 -26.95 -2.88 -25.30
N LEU A 231 -25.84 -2.59 -26.00
CA LEU A 231 -25.69 -1.40 -26.84
C LEU A 231 -26.28 -1.62 -28.25
N SER A 232 -27.28 -2.52 -28.35
CA SER A 232 -27.99 -2.83 -29.59
C SER A 232 -29.03 -1.79 -29.97
N GLU A 233 -29.53 -1.00 -29.02
CA GLU A 233 -30.41 0.13 -29.30
C GLU A 233 -29.59 1.33 -29.83
N PRO A 234 -30.00 2.00 -30.93
CA PRO A 234 -29.40 3.26 -31.32
C PRO A 234 -29.50 4.24 -30.13
N PRO A 235 -28.50 5.11 -29.90
CA PRO A 235 -28.60 6.12 -28.87
C PRO A 235 -29.89 6.90 -29.11
N ARG A 236 -30.83 6.85 -28.15
CA ARG A 236 -32.01 7.70 -28.20
C ARG A 236 -31.50 9.12 -28.29
N GLU A 237 -31.96 9.87 -29.29
CA GLU A 237 -31.66 11.31 -29.37
C GLU A 237 -32.01 11.91 -28.01
N ILE A 238 -30.99 12.29 -27.26
CA ILE A 238 -31.15 13.07 -26.05
C ILE A 238 -31.47 14.47 -26.56
N SER A 239 -32.74 14.70 -26.88
CA SER A 239 -33.25 16.03 -27.15
C SER A 239 -33.04 16.83 -25.87
N GLU A 240 -32.03 17.70 -25.88
CA GLU A 240 -31.90 18.77 -24.91
C GLU A 240 -33.17 19.63 -25.03
N ARG A 241 -34.04 19.52 -24.02
CA ARG A 241 -35.10 20.47 -23.71
C ARG A 241 -34.80 21.11 -22.38
#